data_AF-A0A966APG4-F1
#
_entry.id   AF-A0A966APG4-F1
#
_cell.length_a   1.000
_cell.length_b   1.000
_cell.length_c   1.000
_cell.angle_alpha   90.00
_cell.angle_beta   90.00
_cell.angle_gamma   90.00
#
_symmetry.space_group_name_H-M   'P 1'
#
loop_
_entity.id
_entity.type
_entity.pdbx_description
1 polymer ?
#
loop_
_entity_poly.entity_id
_entity_poly.type
_entity_poly.pdbx_seq_one_letter_code
_entity_poly.pdbx_strand_id
1 'polypeptide(L)'
;MFLDIFALIVLGILVAAVIWMVVVLGPVPGNVAQGRGHPQADAIRVLGWIGIITLGPAWLAALVWAYTKPMGAAGLSERITTLEDELRRLKGGQTGDAA
;
A
#
# COMPACT_ATOMS: atom_id res chain seq x y z
N MET A 1 -0.03 37.00 32.76
CA MET A 1 1.05 37.19 31.77
C MET A 1 2.04 36.02 31.73
N PHE A 2 2.76 35.69 32.82
CA PHE A 2 3.68 34.53 32.83
C PHE A 2 2.98 33.18 32.55
N LEU A 3 1.86 32.93 33.24
CA LEU A 3 1.02 31.73 33.02
C LEU A 3 0.47 31.64 31.59
N ASP A 4 0.14 32.78 30.97
CA ASP A 4 -0.40 32.82 29.61
C ASP A 4 0.69 32.44 28.59
N ILE A 5 1.91 32.97 28.75
CA ILE A 5 3.06 32.61 27.93
C ILE A 5 3.40 31.13 28.10
N PHE A 6 3.41 30.64 29.34
CA PHE A 6 3.64 29.22 29.63
C PHE A 6 2.57 28.33 28.99
N ALA A 7 1.29 28.69 29.11
CA ALA A 7 0.19 27.97 28.50
C ALA A 7 0.29 27.92 26.97
N LEU A 8 0.70 29.02 26.32
CA LEU A 8 0.91 29.06 24.87
C LEU A 8 2.07 28.16 24.42
N ILE A 9 3.16 28.10 25.19
CA ILE A 9 4.28 27.20 24.91
C ILE A 9 3.81 25.73 24.99
N VAL A 10 3.11 25.38 26.07
CA VAL A 10 2.58 24.02 26.27
C VAL A 10 1.57 23.65 25.18
N LEU A 11 0.69 24.59 24.81
CA LEU A 11 -0.26 24.42 23.72
C LEU A 11 0.45 24.18 22.39
N GLY A 12 1.51 24.95 22.10
CA GLY A 12 2.33 24.76 20.91
C GLY A 12 2.98 23.38 20.84
N ILE A 13 3.51 22.88 21.96
CA ILE A 13 4.08 21.53 22.06
C ILE A 13 3.00 20.47 21.85
N LEU A 14 1.82 20.63 22.45
CA LEU A 14 0.69 19.72 22.28
C LEU A 14 0.25 19.63 20.81
N VAL A 15 0.10 20.77 20.13
CA VAL A 15 -0.24 20.81 18.71
C VAL A 15 0.84 20.14 17.87
N ALA A 16 2.12 20.42 18.14
CA ALA A 16 3.24 19.77 17.45
C ALA A 16 3.24 18.25 17.66
N ALA A 17 2.96 17.77 18.88
CA ALA A 17 2.87 16.35 19.20
C ALA A 17 1.73 15.66 18.43
N VAL A 18 0.57 16.31 18.31
CA VAL A 18 -0.56 15.81 17.51
C VAL A 18 -0.19 15.72 16.03
N ILE A 19 0.40 16.77 15.45
CA ILE A 19 0.85 16.77 14.05
C ILE A 19 1.89 15.65 13.83
N TRP A 20 2.84 15.50 14.74
CA TRP A 20 3.84 14.45 14.68
C TRP A 20 3.21 13.05 14.68
N MET A 21 2.23 12.82 15.58
CA MET A 21 1.50 11.55 15.66
C MET A 21 0.75 11.23 14.36
N VAL A 22 0.11 12.23 13.75
CA VAL A 22 -0.57 12.15 12.45
C VAL A 22 0.41 11.76 11.33
N VAL A 23 1.55 12.43 11.24
CA VAL A 23 2.54 12.18 10.18
C VAL A 23 3.13 10.77 10.29
N VAL A 24 3.32 10.26 11.51
CA VAL A 24 3.84 8.90 11.74
C VAL A 24 2.77 7.83 11.47
N LEU A 25 1.51 8.06 11.86
CA LEU A 25 0.42 7.09 11.71
C LEU A 25 -0.13 6.98 10.28
N GLY A 26 -0.12 8.07 9.51
CA GLY A 26 -0.66 8.12 8.14
C GLY A 26 -0.12 7.04 7.20
N PRO A 27 1.22 6.88 7.07
CA PRO A 27 1.81 5.91 6.15
C PRO A 27 1.80 4.46 6.66
N VAL A 28 1.40 4.19 7.91
CA VAL A 28 1.42 2.84 8.52
C VAL A 28 0.74 1.76 7.65
N PRO A 29 -0.53 1.92 7.21
CA PRO A 29 -1.19 0.90 6.38
C PRO A 29 -0.49 0.67 5.04
N GLY A 30 0.07 1.73 4.43
CA GLY A 30 0.83 1.64 3.19
C GLY A 30 2.13 0.85 3.36
N ASN A 31 2.87 1.14 4.43
CA ASN A 31 4.12 0.43 4.75
C ASN A 31 3.85 -1.07 5.03
N VAL A 32 2.74 -1.38 5.70
CA VAL A 32 2.29 -2.76 5.93
C VAL A 32 1.95 -3.47 4.61
N ALA A 33 1.27 -2.79 3.68
CA ALA A 33 0.96 -3.34 2.36
C ALA A 33 2.23 -3.58 1.52
N GLN A 34 3.19 -2.65 1.56
CA GLN A 34 4.45 -2.76 0.86
C GLN A 34 5.30 -3.92 1.37
N GLY A 35 5.40 -4.09 2.69
CA GLY A 35 6.11 -5.21 3.32
C GLY A 35 5.52 -6.59 2.97
N ARG A 36 4.27 -6.65 2.49
CA ARG A 36 3.60 -7.87 2.06
C ARG A 36 3.58 -8.08 0.55
N GLY A 37 4.21 -7.20 -0.23
CA GLY A 37 4.21 -7.28 -1.68
C GLY A 37 2.83 -7.02 -2.30
N HIS A 38 1.99 -6.20 -1.65
CA HIS A 38 0.68 -5.86 -2.21
C HIS A 38 0.85 -4.98 -3.46
N PRO A 39 0.23 -5.31 -4.61
CA PRO A 39 0.42 -4.55 -5.86
C PRO A 39 -0.12 -3.12 -5.80
N GLN A 40 -0.99 -2.81 -4.83
CA GLN A 40 -1.60 -1.50 -4.64
C GLN A 40 -1.09 -0.80 -3.36
N ALA A 41 0.16 -1.07 -2.95
CA ALA A 41 0.73 -0.49 -1.75
C ALA A 41 0.69 1.05 -1.73
N ASP A 42 0.93 1.71 -2.88
CA ASP A 42 0.87 3.18 -2.99
C ASP A 42 -0.55 3.72 -2.82
N ALA A 43 -1.56 3.03 -3.35
CA ALA A 43 -2.96 3.41 -3.18
C ALA A 43 -3.38 3.32 -1.70
N ILE A 44 -2.96 2.26 -1.01
CA ILE A 44 -3.21 2.06 0.42
C ILE A 44 -2.49 3.14 1.25
N ARG A 45 -1.29 3.56 0.84
CA ARG A 45 -0.56 4.66 1.49
C ARG A 45 -1.31 5.99 1.40
N VAL A 46 -1.85 6.33 0.22
CA VAL A 46 -2.68 7.53 0.04
C VAL A 46 -3.97 7.40 0.86
N LEU A 47 -4.60 6.22 0.86
CA LEU A 47 -5.80 5.97 1.66
C LEU A 47 -5.54 6.11 3.17
N GLY A 48 -4.35 5.76 3.65
CA GLY A 48 -3.91 5.99 5.03
C GLY A 48 -3.91 7.48 5.41
N TRP A 49 -3.44 8.36 4.51
CA TRP A 49 -3.51 9.82 4.71
C TRP A 49 -4.94 10.36 4.65
N ILE A 50 -5.77 9.84 3.73
CA ILE A 50 -7.21 10.15 3.67
C ILE A 50 -7.90 9.71 4.98
N GLY A 51 -7.48 8.58 5.54
CA GLY A 51 -7.85 8.08 6.85
C GLY A 51 -7.81 9.13 7.96
N ILE A 52 -6.76 9.93 7.99
CA ILE A 52 -6.58 10.99 9.00
C ILE A 52 -7.58 12.13 8.80
N ILE A 53 -7.81 12.52 7.54
CA ILE A 53 -8.81 13.55 7.19
C ILE A 53 -10.22 13.08 7.57
N THR A 54 -10.50 11.79 7.40
CA THR A 54 -11.80 11.18 7.72
C THR A 54 -12.01 10.86 9.21
N LEU A 55 -11.09 11.25 10.11
CA LEU A 55 -11.10 10.90 11.55
C LEU A 55 -10.91 9.40 11.87
N GLY A 56 -10.27 8.64 10.99
CA GLY A 56 -9.82 7.26 11.26
C GLY A 56 -10.55 6.09 10.58
N PRO A 57 -11.83 6.15 10.17
CA PRO A 57 -12.50 5.02 9.52
C PRO A 57 -11.81 4.55 8.23
N ALA A 58 -11.41 5.48 7.36
CA ALA A 58 -10.71 5.09 6.12
C ALA A 58 -9.30 4.55 6.40
N TRP A 59 -8.69 4.90 7.55
CA TRP A 59 -7.41 4.33 7.98
C TRP A 59 -7.56 2.84 8.36
N LEU A 60 -8.62 2.48 9.09
CA LEU A 60 -8.92 1.07 9.38
C LEU A 60 -9.28 0.29 8.12
N ALA A 61 -10.03 0.88 7.20
CA ALA A 61 -10.31 0.27 5.90
C ALA A 61 -9.01 0.02 5.11
N ALA A 62 -8.07 0.98 5.11
CA ALA A 62 -6.77 0.84 4.47
C ALA A 62 -5.95 -0.31 5.08
N LEU A 63 -6.01 -0.49 6.40
CA LEU A 63 -5.40 -1.63 7.07
C LEU A 63 -6.02 -2.95 6.62
N VAL A 64 -7.35 -3.10 6.68
CA VAL A 64 -8.02 -4.33 6.23
C VAL A 64 -7.63 -4.67 4.80
N TRP A 65 -7.59 -3.67 3.92
CA TRP A 65 -7.19 -3.84 2.53
C TRP A 65 -5.71 -4.24 2.37
N ALA A 66 -4.81 -3.74 3.23
CA ALA A 66 -3.42 -4.18 3.28
C ALA A 66 -3.24 -5.66 3.68
N TYR A 67 -4.23 -6.26 4.35
CA TYR A 67 -4.22 -7.68 4.72
C TYR A 67 -4.88 -8.59 3.68
N THR A 68 -5.73 -8.07 2.81
CA THR A 68 -6.32 -8.86 1.72
C THR A 68 -5.30 -9.06 0.60
N LYS A 69 -5.09 -10.30 0.16
CA LYS A 69 -4.30 -10.58 -1.04
C LYS A 69 -5.23 -10.57 -2.26
N PRO A 70 -4.86 -9.95 -3.39
CA PRO A 70 -5.65 -10.05 -4.61
C PRO A 70 -5.67 -11.51 -5.07
N MET A 71 -6.86 -12.11 -4.96
CA MET A 71 -7.11 -13.49 -5.37
C MET A 71 -7.02 -13.53 -6.91
N GLY A 72 -5.90 -14.01 -7.44
CA GLY A 72 -5.70 -14.16 -8.89
C GLY A 72 -4.34 -13.69 -9.43
N ALA A 73 -3.62 -12.82 -8.71
CA ALA A 73 -2.32 -12.33 -9.20
C ALA A 73 -1.28 -13.46 -9.33
N ALA A 74 -1.21 -14.35 -8.34
CA ALA A 74 -0.25 -15.46 -8.36
C ALA A 74 -0.57 -16.50 -9.46
N GLY A 75 -1.84 -16.89 -9.60
CA GLY A 75 -2.25 -17.90 -10.58
C GLY A 75 -2.21 -17.40 -12.03
N LEU A 76 -2.39 -16.09 -12.27
CA LEU A 76 -2.31 -15.53 -13.61
C LEU A 76 -0.88 -15.52 -14.14
N SER A 77 0.10 -15.13 -13.31
CA SER A 77 1.51 -15.14 -13.69
C SER A 77 2.01 -16.54 -14.03
N GLU A 78 1.62 -17.53 -13.22
CA GLU A 78 1.94 -18.95 -13.50
C GLU A 78 1.40 -19.36 -14.88
N ARG A 79 0.12 -19.08 -15.15
CA ARG A 79 -0.51 -19.41 -16.45
C ARG A 79 0.13 -18.70 -17.64
N ILE A 80 0.52 -17.43 -17.51
CA ILE A 80 1.21 -16.70 -18.59
C ILE A 80 2.54 -17.39 -18.93
N THR A 81 3.30 -17.77 -17.91
CA THR A 81 4.62 -18.41 -18.09
C THR A 81 4.49 -19.77 -18.76
N THR A 82 3.51 -20.58 -18.33
CA THR A 82 3.23 -21.88 -18.95
C THR A 82 2.79 -21.74 -20.41
N LEU A 83 1.93 -20.76 -20.72
CA LEU A 83 1.47 -20.51 -22.09
C LEU A 83 2.59 -19.99 -23.00
N GLU A 84 3.51 -19.16 -22.49
CA GLU A 84 4.68 -18.72 -23.25
C GLU A 84 5.62 -19.89 -23.60
N ASP A 85 5.80 -20.85 -22.68
CA ASP A 85 6.56 -22.06 -22.94
C ASP A 85 5.88 -22.97 -23.97
N GLU A 86 4.56 -23.14 -23.90
CA GLU A 86 3.79 -23.87 -24.92
C GLU A 86 3.90 -23.22 -26.29
N LEU A 87 3.78 -21.89 -26.37
CA LEU A 87 3.92 -21.13 -27.61
C LEU A 87 5.33 -21.32 -28.21
N ARG A 88 6.39 -21.29 -27.39
CA ARG A 88 7.77 -21.52 -27.83
C ARG A 88 7.95 -22.92 -28.42
N ARG A 89 7.35 -23.95 -27.79
CA ARG A 89 7.39 -25.34 -28.28
C ARG A 89 6.67 -25.49 -29.62
N LEU A 90 5.47 -24.93 -29.73
CA LEU A 90 4.69 -24.97 -30.97
C LEU A 90 5.42 -24.25 -32.11
N LYS A 91 5.96 -23.06 -31.84
CA LYS A 91 6.72 -22.30 -32.84
C LYS A 91 8.00 -23.04 -33.28
N GLY A 92 8.72 -23.67 -32.34
CA GLY A 92 9.90 -24.47 -32.64
C GLY A 92 9.61 -25.68 -33.53
N GLY A 93 8.52 -26.41 -33.26
CA GLY A 93 8.10 -27.56 -34.08
C GLY A 93 7.60 -27.15 -35.47
N GLN A 94 6.82 -26.08 -35.57
CA GLN A 94 6.23 -25.63 -36.83
C GLN A 94 7.28 -25.08 -37.83
N THR A 95 8.42 -24.59 -37.32
CA THR A 95 9.51 -24.07 -38.17
C THR A 95 10.41 -25.20 -38.72
N GLY A 96 10.38 -26.39 -38.11
CA GLY A 96 11.15 -27.56 -38.55
C GLY A 96 10.48 -28.36 -39.68
N ASP A 97 9.15 -28.33 -39.78
CA ASP A 97 8.39 -29.03 -40.84
C ASP A 97 8.28 -28.24 -42.16
N ALA A 98 8.73 -26.98 -42.19
CA ALA A 98 8.66 -26.10 -43.37
C ALA A 98 9.99 -25.98 -44.15
N ALA A 99 11.03 -26.72 -43.75
CA ALA A 99 12.35 -26.78 -44.40
C ALA A 99 12.59 -28.16 -45.02
#